data_AF-A0A969FV74-F1
#
_entry.id   AF-A0A969FV74-F1
#
_cell.length_a   1.000
_cell.length_b   1.000
_cell.length_c   1.000
_cell.angle_alpha   90.00
_cell.angle_beta   90.00
_cell.angle_gamma   90.00
#
_symmetry.space_group_name_H-M   'P 1'
#
loop_
_entity.id
_entity.type
_entity.pdbx_description
1 polymer ?
#
loop_
_entity_poly.entity_id
_entity_poly.type
_entity_poly.pdbx_seq_one_letter_code
_entity_poly.pdbx_strand_id
1 'polypeptide(L)'
;MRTINIEQWNVGELVHRIPGIAHALRSNNVDMTNRMNLGNAAAAASASTEHILAVADYRLRQAARRGQAVKAPAKAVEAVYGEAELVV
;
A
#
# COMPACT_ATOMS: atom_id res chain seq x y z
N MET A 1 -16.89 4.14 -0.47
CA MET A 1 -15.55 3.61 -0.14
C MET A 1 -15.69 2.11 0.02
N ARG A 2 -14.92 1.29 -0.72
CA ARG A 2 -15.00 -0.18 -0.65
C ARG A 2 -14.22 -0.62 0.59
N THR A 3 -14.91 -1.05 1.65
CA THR A 3 -14.27 -1.55 2.87
C THR A 3 -13.58 -2.87 2.52
N ILE A 4 -12.26 -2.84 2.33
CA ILE A 4 -11.49 -4.05 2.06
C ILE A 4 -11.46 -4.83 3.36
N ASN A 5 -12.05 -6.02 3.37
CA ASN A 5 -12.15 -6.85 4.57
C ASN A 5 -10.87 -7.69 4.73
N ILE A 6 -9.79 -7.02 5.15
CA ILE A 6 -8.43 -7.55 5.22
C ILE A 6 -8.33 -8.73 6.21
N GLU A 7 -9.20 -8.76 7.23
CA GLU A 7 -9.24 -9.80 8.26
C GLU A 7 -9.59 -11.20 7.73
N GLN A 8 -10.33 -11.26 6.62
CA GLN A 8 -10.71 -12.52 5.99
C GLN A 8 -9.62 -13.09 5.08
N TRP A 9 -8.58 -12.31 4.79
CA TRP A 9 -7.50 -12.77 3.92
C TRP A 9 -6.57 -13.71 4.68
N ASN A 10 -6.08 -14.72 3.95
CA ASN A 10 -5.01 -15.56 4.46
C ASN A 10 -3.67 -14.80 4.45
N VAL A 11 -2.71 -15.30 5.23
CA VAL A 11 -1.39 -14.66 5.36
C VAL A 11 -0.67 -14.57 4.01
N GLY A 12 -0.82 -15.57 3.14
CA GLY A 12 -0.26 -15.55 1.78
C GLY A 12 -0.85 -14.45 0.90
N GLU A 13 -2.17 -14.26 0.93
CA GLU A 13 -2.87 -13.22 0.19
C GLU A 13 -2.44 -11.82 0.65
N LEU A 14 -2.21 -11.63 1.95
CA LEU A 14 -1.68 -10.38 2.50
C LEU A 14 -0.31 -10.07 1.90
N VAL A 15 0.60 -11.05 1.89
CA VAL A 15 1.96 -10.90 1.33
C VAL A 15 1.91 -10.55 -0.15
N HIS A 16 1.02 -11.17 -0.91
CA HIS A 16 0.87 -10.90 -2.34
C HIS A 16 0.23 -9.53 -2.64
N ARG A 17 -0.76 -9.10 -1.86
CA ARG A 17 -1.55 -7.89 -2.13
C ARG A 17 -0.95 -6.63 -1.52
N ILE A 18 -0.14 -6.74 -0.46
CA ILE A 18 0.41 -5.60 0.29
C ILE A 18 1.94 -5.63 0.25
N PRO A 19 2.57 -4.87 -0.67
CA PRO A 19 4.02 -4.79 -0.76
C PRO A 19 4.66 -4.36 0.56
N GLY A 20 5.56 -5.21 1.08
CA GLY A 20 6.32 -4.94 2.30
C GLY A 20 5.61 -5.32 3.62
N ILE A 21 4.44 -5.97 3.57
CA ILE A 21 3.81 -6.51 4.79
C ILE A 21 4.59 -7.69 5.39
N ALA A 22 5.37 -8.39 4.57
CA ALA A 22 6.23 -9.51 4.98
C ALA A 22 7.17 -9.15 6.15
N HIS A 23 7.66 -7.92 6.19
CA HIS A 23 8.48 -7.45 7.30
C HIS A 23 7.68 -7.38 8.61
N ALA A 24 6.46 -6.82 8.57
CA ALA A 24 5.60 -6.70 9.74
C ALA A 24 5.16 -8.07 10.27
N LEU A 25 4.83 -9.02 9.38
CA LEU A 25 4.52 -10.40 9.75
C LEU A 25 5.71 -11.07 10.44
N ARG A 26 6.91 -10.94 9.88
CA ARG A 26 8.13 -11.49 10.47
C ARG A 26 8.47 -10.87 11.82
N SER A 27 8.34 -9.55 11.97
CA SER A 27 8.55 -8.84 13.25
C SER A 27 7.57 -9.29 14.34
N ASN A 28 6.42 -9.82 13.95
CA ASN A 28 5.40 -10.35 14.86
C ASN A 28 5.42 -11.89 14.95
N ASN A 29 6.49 -12.55 14.48
CA ASN A 29 6.62 -14.02 14.45
C ASN A 29 5.48 -14.76 13.75
N VAL A 30 4.76 -14.09 12.83
CA VAL A 30 3.70 -14.72 12.04
C VAL A 30 4.34 -15.39 10.82
N ASP A 31 4.15 -16.70 10.71
CA ASP A 31 4.66 -17.48 9.59
C ASP A 31 3.90 -17.12 8.30
N MET A 32 4.66 -16.67 7.30
CA MET A 32 4.16 -16.26 5.98
C MET A 32 3.70 -17.43 5.12
N THR A 33 4.13 -18.65 5.44
CA THR A 33 3.72 -19.88 4.75
C THR A 33 2.43 -20.46 5.31
N ASN A 34 1.93 -19.89 6.42
CA ASN A 34 0.72 -20.37 7.06
C ASN A 34 -0.51 -20.10 6.18
N ARG A 35 -1.35 -21.13 6.02
CA ARG A 35 -2.60 -21.04 5.26
C ARG A 35 -3.76 -20.49 6.09
N MET A 36 -3.54 -20.22 7.37
CA MET A 36 -4.53 -19.61 8.25
C MET A 36 -4.87 -18.17 7.82
N ASN A 37 -6.05 -17.72 8.26
CA ASN A 37 -6.39 -16.30 8.22
C ASN A 37 -5.48 -15.49 9.16
N LEU A 38 -5.39 -14.18 8.95
CA LEU A 38 -4.53 -13.31 9.75
C LEU A 38 -4.82 -13.42 11.25
N GLY A 39 -6.11 -13.44 11.63
CA GLY A 39 -6.53 -13.51 13.02
C GLY A 39 -6.03 -14.76 13.74
N ASN A 40 -6.19 -15.93 13.13
CA ASN A 40 -5.74 -17.20 13.70
C ASN A 40 -4.21 -17.33 13.66
N ALA A 41 -3.55 -16.83 12.61
CA ALA A 41 -2.10 -16.86 12.51
C ALA A 41 -1.44 -15.93 13.55
N ALA A 42 -2.00 -14.74 13.76
CA ALA A 42 -1.55 -13.83 14.80
C ALA A 42 -1.83 -14.38 16.20
N ALA A 43 -3.01 -14.97 16.44
CA ALA A 43 -3.32 -15.63 17.70
C ALA A 43 -2.35 -16.79 18.00
N ALA A 44 -2.03 -17.63 17.00
CA ALA A 44 -1.07 -18.72 17.15
C ALA A 44 0.36 -18.22 17.46
N ALA A 45 0.74 -17.05 16.93
CA ALA A 45 2.02 -16.40 17.18
C ALA A 45 2.02 -15.52 18.46
N SER A 46 0.91 -15.45 19.21
CA SER A 46 0.72 -14.50 20.31
C SER A 46 0.98 -13.03 19.91
N ALA A 47 0.65 -12.69 18.66
CA ALA A 47 0.84 -11.38 18.08
C ALA A 47 -0.44 -10.54 18.08
N SER A 48 -0.29 -9.21 18.05
CA SER A 48 -1.42 -8.29 17.92
C SER A 48 -1.89 -8.23 16.47
N THR A 49 -3.05 -8.82 16.20
CA THR A 49 -3.74 -8.72 14.90
C THR A 49 -4.00 -7.27 14.52
N GLU A 50 -4.43 -6.44 15.48
CA GLU A 50 -4.70 -5.00 15.27
C GLU A 50 -3.48 -4.24 14.76
N HIS A 51 -2.30 -4.53 15.34
CA HIS A 51 -1.06 -3.90 14.92
C HIS A 51 -0.72 -4.24 13.46
N ILE A 52 -0.88 -5.51 13.07
CA ILE A 52 -0.60 -5.96 11.70
C ILE A 52 -1.59 -5.32 10.71
N LEU A 53 -2.87 -5.21 11.09
CA LEU A 53 -3.90 -4.53 10.29
C LEU A 53 -3.59 -3.04 10.11
N ALA A 54 -3.14 -2.35 11.16
CA ALA A 54 -2.77 -0.94 11.08
C ALA A 54 -1.59 -0.71 10.11
N VAL A 55 -0.58 -1.56 10.16
CA VAL A 55 0.57 -1.51 9.23
C VAL A 55 0.14 -1.82 7.80
N ALA A 56 -0.76 -2.80 7.61
CA ALA A 56 -1.34 -3.13 6.32
C ALA A 56 -2.11 -1.94 5.71
N ASP A 57 -3.00 -1.31 6.47
CA ASP A 57 -3.78 -0.15 6.02
C ASP A 57 -2.87 1.05 5.70
N TYR A 58 -1.86 1.32 6.55
CA TYR A 58 -0.87 2.36 6.29
C TYR A 58 -0.14 2.14 4.97
N ARG A 59 0.31 0.90 4.69
CA ARG A 59 0.99 0.57 3.43
C ARG A 59 0.06 0.66 2.22
N LEU A 60 -1.19 0.24 2.34
CA LEU A 60 -2.19 0.38 1.29
C LEU A 60 -2.44 1.86 0.96
N ARG A 61 -2.60 2.72 1.98
CA ARG A 61 -2.72 4.17 1.79
C ARG A 61 -1.47 4.77 1.18
N GLN A 62 -0.28 4.32 1.59
CA GLN A 62 0.98 4.78 1.02
C GLN A 62 1.11 4.38 -0.45
N ALA A 63 0.73 3.14 -0.80
CA ALA A 63 0.70 2.67 -2.17
C ALA A 63 -0.32 3.45 -3.02
N ALA A 64 -1.50 3.76 -2.49
CA ALA A 64 -2.48 4.61 -3.17
C ALA A 64 -1.94 6.02 -3.43
N ARG A 65 -1.25 6.63 -2.45
CA ARG A 65 -0.59 7.94 -2.61
C ARG A 65 0.55 7.90 -3.63
N ARG A 66 1.39 6.85 -3.60
CA ARG A 66 2.49 6.67 -4.56
C ARG A 66 1.97 6.36 -5.96
N GLY A 67 0.90 5.57 -6.09
CA GLY A 67 0.21 5.32 -7.35
C GLY A 67 -0.43 6.58 -7.95
N GLN A 68 -0.90 7.52 -7.11
CA GLN A 68 -1.30 8.86 -7.54
C GLN A 68 -0.10 9.75 -7.91
N ALA A 69 1.02 9.65 -7.19
CA ALA A 69 2.23 10.42 -7.52
C ALA A 69 2.88 9.99 -8.85
N VAL A 70 2.67 8.74 -9.30
CA VAL A 70 3.18 8.23 -10.60
C VAL A 70 2.20 8.45 -11.76
N LYS A 71 1.01 9.00 -11.49
CA LYS A 71 0.03 9.41 -12.52
C LYS A 71 -0.31 10.90 -12.40
N ALA A 72 0.70 11.75 -12.32
CA ALA A 72 0.57 13.06 -12.96
C ALA A 72 0.85 12.84 -14.45
N PRO A 73 -0.15 12.87 -15.35
CA PRO A 73 0.16 13.02 -16.77
C PRO A 73 0.96 14.32 -16.91
N ALA A 74 2.15 14.23 -17.49
CA ALA A 74 2.81 15.39 -18.06
C ALA A 74 1.91 15.89 -19.21
N LYS A 75 0.96 16.77 -18.88
CA LYS A 75 0.27 17.59 -19.87
C LYS A 75 0.36 19.05 -19.44
N ALA A 76 1.24 19.74 -20.17
CA ALA A 76 1.14 21.12 -20.61
C ALA A 76 0.67 22.14 -19.58
N VAL A 77 1.63 22.83 -18.97
CA VAL A 77 1.43 24.24 -18.62
C VAL A 77 1.95 25.05 -19.80
N GLU A 78 1.04 25.29 -20.74
CA GLU A 78 1.14 26.39 -21.69
C GLU A 78 1.03 27.68 -20.87
N ALA A 79 2.15 28.38 -20.73
CA ALA A 79 2.16 29.78 -20.32
C ALA A 79 2.78 30.57 -21.48
N VAL A 80 1.89 31.00 -22.38
CA VAL A 80 2.05 32.15 -23.26
C VAL A 80 2.41 33.38 -22.43
N TYR A 81 3.27 34.24 -22.99
CA TYR A 81 3.60 35.66 -22.72
C TYR A 81 5.14 35.81 -22.74
N GLY A 82 5.79 36.55 -23.63
CA GLY A 82 5.28 37.47 -24.63
C GLY A 82 6.34 37.80 -25.69
N GLU A 83 5.81 38.37 -26.77
CA GLU A 83 6.39 39.35 -27.69
C GLU A 83 7.89 39.65 -27.59
N ALA A 84 8.62 39.37 -28.68
CA ALA A 84 9.72 40.21 -29.15
C ALA A 84 9.86 40.06 -30.67
N GLU A 85 9.21 41.01 -31.34
CA GLU A 85 9.56 41.66 -32.59
C GLU A 85 11.06 41.62 -32.99
N LEU A 86 11.33 41.35 -34.28
CA LEU A 86 12.48 41.78 -35.12
C LEU A 86 12.35 41.04 -36.47
N VAL A 87 11.80 41.60 -37.56
CA VAL A 87 12.35 42.66 -38.43
C VAL A 87 13.85 42.52 -38.66
N VAL A 88 14.25 41.92 -39.79
CA VAL A 88 14.96 42.53 -40.95
C VAL A 88 15.10 41.46 -42.04
#